data_AF-A0A4U4DZE7-F1
#
_entry.id   AF-A0A4U4DZE7-F1
#
_cell.length_a   1.000
_cell.length_b   1.000
_cell.length_c   1.000
_cell.angle_alpha   90.00
_cell.angle_beta   90.00
_cell.angle_gamma   90.00
#
_symmetry.space_group_name_H-M   'P 1'
#
loop_
_entity.id
_entity.type
_entity.pdbx_description
1 polymer ?
#
loop_
_entity_poly.entity_id
_entity_poly.type
_entity_poly.pdbx_seq_one_letter_code
_entity_poly.pdbx_strand_id
1 'polypeptide(L)'
;METSSELAGLIEKLIEEKVDERIQVLEATYFAKSKQTLFTIKELANKWDCSEKTVDIYLKQGGVEPVDKSGRCYLYDLAEAEKAKQSYTKKVLVDQKLNYRMRAM
;
A
#
# COMPACT_ATOMS: atom_id res chain seq x y z
N MET A 1 -7.62 -4.45 55.94
CA MET A 1 -8.18 -5.06 54.71
C MET A 1 -8.06 -4.12 53.50
N GLU A 2 -7.14 -3.14 53.50
CA GLU A 2 -7.08 -2.09 52.46
C GLU A 2 -6.05 -2.38 51.35
N THR A 3 -5.03 -3.18 51.63
CA THR A 3 -3.89 -3.41 50.72
C THR A 3 -4.25 -4.13 49.42
N SER A 4 -5.26 -5.01 49.43
CA SER A 4 -5.73 -5.73 48.24
C SER A 4 -6.46 -4.81 47.26
N SER A 5 -7.24 -3.87 47.79
CA SER A 5 -7.98 -2.88 47.00
C SER A 5 -7.05 -1.87 46.35
N GLU A 6 -6.02 -1.43 47.08
CA GLU A 6 -5.00 -0.52 46.57
C GLU A 6 -4.13 -1.17 45.48
N LEU A 7 -3.77 -2.45 45.66
CA LEU A 7 -3.03 -3.20 44.63
C LEU A 7 -3.85 -3.39 43.36
N ALA A 8 -5.14 -3.71 43.49
CA ALA A 8 -6.03 -3.85 42.34
C ALA A 8 -6.15 -2.54 41.54
N GLY A 9 -6.31 -1.41 42.22
CA GLY A 9 -6.37 -0.09 41.57
C GLY A 9 -5.05 0.33 40.90
N LEU A 10 -3.90 -0.08 41.44
CA LEU A 10 -2.60 0.14 40.80
C LEU A 10 -2.43 -0.73 39.53
N ILE A 11 -2.90 -1.98 39.57
CA ILE A 11 -2.86 -2.89 38.42
C ILE A 11 -3.77 -2.37 37.30
N GLU A 12 -4.96 -1.87 37.63
CA GLU A 12 -5.90 -1.31 36.67
C GLU A 12 -5.30 -0.11 35.91
N LYS A 13 -4.69 0.83 36.64
CA LYS A 13 -3.99 1.99 36.04
C LYS A 13 -2.82 1.58 35.15
N LEU A 14 -2.02 0.61 35.57
CA LEU A 14 -0.90 0.10 34.76
C LEU A 14 -1.38 -0.57 33.46
N ILE A 15 -2.52 -1.25 33.49
CA ILE A 15 -3.12 -1.85 32.30
C ILE A 15 -3.64 -0.76 31.36
N GLU A 16 -4.35 0.24 31.88
CA GLU A 16 -4.84 1.38 31.08
C GLU A 16 -3.69 2.12 30.39
N GLU A 17 -2.63 2.48 31.14
CA GLU A 17 -1.45 3.15 30.57
C GLU A 17 -0.78 2.30 29.48
N LYS A 18 -0.64 0.99 29.69
CA LYS A 18 -0.05 0.07 28.70
C LYS A 18 -0.92 -0.10 27.46
N VAL A 19 -2.24 -0.06 27.61
CA VAL A 19 -3.19 -0.15 26.50
C VAL A 19 -3.15 1.15 25.69
N ASP A 20 -3.13 2.31 26.34
CA ASP A 20 -3.03 3.61 25.68
C ASP A 20 -1.71 3.77 24.92
N GLU A 21 -0.57 3.38 25.52
CA GLU A 21 0.73 3.35 24.83
C GLU A 21 0.66 2.49 23.55
N ARG A 22 0.03 1.31 23.63
CA ARG A 22 -0.12 0.41 22.47
C ARG A 22 -1.05 0.96 21.40
N ILE A 23 -2.14 1.60 21.79
CA ILE A 23 -3.07 2.26 20.86
C ILE A 23 -2.36 3.38 20.14
N GLN A 24 -1.60 4.23 20.84
CA GLN A 24 -0.83 5.32 20.22
C GLN A 24 0.21 4.80 19.22
N VAL A 25 0.90 3.70 19.53
CA VAL A 25 1.85 3.07 18.60
C VAL A 25 1.13 2.52 17.37
N LEU A 26 -0.02 1.88 17.54
CA LEU A 26 -0.84 1.38 16.44
C LEU A 26 -1.34 2.52 15.54
N GLU A 27 -1.87 3.58 16.15
CA GLU A 27 -2.31 4.79 15.44
C GLU A 27 -1.15 5.42 14.68
N ALA A 28 -0.01 5.67 15.32
CA ALA A 28 1.17 6.24 14.67
C ALA A 28 1.65 5.38 13.50
N THR A 29 1.64 4.05 13.63
CA THR A 29 2.04 3.13 12.58
C THR A 29 1.05 3.09 11.42
N TYR A 30 -0.25 3.11 11.72
CA TYR A 30 -1.31 3.07 10.73
C TYR A 30 -1.43 4.42 9.99
N PHE A 31 -1.32 5.54 10.70
CA PHE A 31 -1.27 6.88 10.11
C PHE A 31 0.00 7.12 9.30
N ALA A 32 1.16 6.58 9.72
CA ALA A 32 2.39 6.64 8.93
C ALA A 32 2.23 5.86 7.61
N LYS A 33 1.64 4.65 7.65
CA LYS A 33 1.31 3.89 6.43
C LYS A 33 0.24 4.57 5.57
N SER A 34 -0.72 5.27 6.18
CA SER A 34 -1.73 6.07 5.45
C SER A 34 -1.12 7.26 4.71
N LYS A 35 0.02 7.79 5.17
CA LYS A 35 0.77 8.86 4.49
C LYS A 35 1.88 8.33 3.58
N GLN A 36 2.09 7.02 3.55
CA GLN A 36 3.11 6.40 2.71
C GLN A 36 2.67 6.53 1.25
N THR A 37 3.36 7.37 0.50
CA THR A 37 3.15 7.56 -0.95
C THR A 37 4.04 6.65 -1.78
N LEU A 38 5.07 6.05 -1.17
CA LEU A 38 6.08 5.24 -1.83
C LEU A 38 5.88 3.75 -1.56
N PHE A 39 5.78 2.98 -2.65
CA PHE A 39 5.50 1.55 -2.61
C PHE A 39 6.49 0.76 -3.45
N THR A 40 6.83 -0.43 -2.98
CA THR A 40 7.58 -1.42 -3.77
C THR A 40 6.68 -2.07 -4.82
N ILE A 41 7.29 -2.68 -5.84
CA ILE A 41 6.57 -3.48 -6.85
C ILE A 41 5.70 -4.56 -6.20
N LYS A 42 6.20 -5.21 -5.15
CA LYS A 42 5.47 -6.25 -4.42
C LYS A 42 4.24 -5.70 -3.70
N GLU A 43 4.35 -4.53 -3.07
CA GLU A 43 3.21 -3.89 -2.42
C GLU A 43 2.17 -3.41 -3.43
N LEU A 44 2.60 -2.86 -4.56
CA LEU A 44 1.71 -2.51 -5.67
C LEU A 44 1.01 -3.74 -6.25
N ALA A 45 1.72 -4.85 -6.38
CA ALA A 45 1.18 -6.12 -6.87
C ALA A 45 0.06 -6.63 -5.96
N ASN A 46 0.31 -6.64 -4.65
CA ASN A 46 -0.70 -7.00 -3.65
C ASN A 46 -1.90 -6.04 -3.66
N LYS A 47 -1.66 -4.73 -3.77
CA LYS A 47 -2.72 -3.71 -3.78
C LYS A 47 -3.61 -3.81 -5.03
N TRP A 48 -3.04 -4.21 -6.15
CA TRP A 48 -3.76 -4.33 -7.42
C TRP A 48 -4.27 -5.73 -7.72
N ASP A 49 -4.05 -6.67 -6.81
CA ASP A 49 -4.36 -8.09 -6.97
C ASP A 49 -3.84 -8.65 -8.30
N CYS A 50 -2.56 -8.43 -8.57
CA CYS A 50 -1.92 -8.84 -9.82
C CYS A 50 -0.47 -9.28 -9.61
N SER A 51 0.15 -9.85 -10.65
CA SER A 51 1.54 -10.30 -10.55
C SER A 51 2.53 -9.14 -10.56
N GLU A 52 3.69 -9.30 -9.89
CA GLU A 52 4.79 -8.32 -9.93
C GLU A 52 5.26 -8.01 -11.35
N LYS A 53 5.21 -8.99 -12.27
CA LYS A 53 5.51 -8.79 -13.69
C LYS A 53 4.53 -7.84 -14.36
N THR A 54 3.25 -7.95 -14.01
CA THR A 54 2.20 -7.06 -14.53
C THR A 54 2.43 -5.62 -14.06
N VAL A 55 2.81 -5.44 -12.79
CA VAL A 55 3.19 -4.14 -12.24
C VAL A 55 4.40 -3.56 -12.97
N ASP A 56 5.46 -4.34 -13.17
CA ASP A 56 6.66 -3.92 -13.89
C ASP A 56 6.34 -3.46 -15.33
N ILE A 57 5.43 -4.17 -16.01
CA ILE A 57 4.94 -3.75 -17.34
C ILE A 57 4.22 -2.40 -17.26
N TYR A 58 3.32 -2.21 -16.29
CA TYR A 58 2.61 -0.93 -16.13
C TYR A 58 3.57 0.22 -15.90
N LEU A 59 4.53 0.06 -14.98
CA LEU A 59 5.52 1.08 -14.65
C LEU A 59 6.39 1.42 -15.86
N LYS A 60 6.93 0.41 -16.57
CA LYS A 60 7.75 0.61 -17.77
C LYS A 60 6.99 1.27 -18.91
N GLN A 61 5.76 0.82 -19.20
CA GLN A 61 4.94 1.39 -20.27
C GLN A 61 4.45 2.80 -19.91
N GLY A 62 4.27 3.09 -18.63
CA GLY A 62 3.93 4.41 -18.12
C GLY A 62 5.12 5.35 -17.96
N GLY A 63 6.36 4.88 -18.17
CA GLY A 63 7.58 5.66 -17.97
C GLY A 63 7.80 6.09 -16.52
N VAL A 64 7.31 5.31 -15.55
CA VAL A 64 7.44 5.63 -14.13
C VAL A 64 8.80 5.18 -13.62
N GLU A 65 9.62 6.14 -13.22
CA GLU A 65 10.93 5.89 -12.63
C GLU A 65 10.83 5.68 -11.11
N PRO A 66 11.74 4.91 -10.52
CA PRO A 66 11.77 4.75 -9.07
C PRO A 66 12.20 6.06 -8.40
N VAL A 67 11.47 6.46 -7.36
CA VAL A 67 11.73 7.68 -6.59
C VAL A 67 12.83 7.44 -5.56
N ASP A 68 12.89 6.24 -5.00
CA ASP A 68 13.87 5.89 -3.96
C ASP A 68 14.15 4.38 -3.93
N LYS A 69 15.02 3.94 -3.01
CA LYS A 69 15.30 2.53 -2.73
C LYS A 69 15.15 2.23 -1.25
N SER A 70 14.44 1.14 -0.96
CA SER A 70 14.44 0.51 0.37
C SER A 70 15.22 -0.81 0.29
N GLY A 71 16.45 -0.79 0.79
CA GLY A 71 17.37 -1.93 0.70
C GLY A 71 17.67 -2.32 -0.76
N ARG A 72 17.16 -3.48 -1.20
CA ARG A 72 17.29 -3.98 -2.59
C ARG A 72 16.08 -3.69 -3.45
N CYS A 73 15.02 -3.10 -2.89
CA CYS A 73 13.77 -2.85 -3.58
C CYS A 73 13.67 -1.39 -3.99
N TYR A 74 13.23 -1.14 -5.22
CA TYR A 74 12.87 0.19 -5.68
C TYR A 74 11.50 0.59 -5.12
N LEU A 75 11.38 1.88 -4.82
CA LEU A 75 10.16 2.52 -4.35
C LEU A 75 9.60 3.45 -5.44
N TYR A 76 8.30 3.38 -5.64
CA TYR A 76 7.57 4.12 -6.67
C TYR A 76 6.47 4.94 -6.02
N ASP A 77 6.23 6.14 -6.54
CA ASP A 77 5.08 6.94 -6.15
C ASP A 77 3.78 6.27 -6.58
N LEU A 78 2.85 6.13 -5.63
CA LEU A 78 1.57 5.47 -5.87
C LEU A 78 0.74 6.19 -6.93
N ALA A 79 0.69 7.52 -6.91
CA ALA A 79 -0.16 8.28 -7.81
C ALA A 79 0.36 8.17 -9.25
N GLU A 80 1.67 8.17 -9.45
CA GLU A 80 2.28 7.92 -10.75
C GLU A 80 2.06 6.46 -11.22
N ALA A 81 2.24 5.50 -10.32
CA ALA A 81 2.00 4.09 -10.59
C ALA A 81 0.53 3.81 -10.98
N GLU A 82 -0.44 4.44 -10.32
CA GLU A 82 -1.86 4.32 -10.64
C GLU A 82 -2.20 4.96 -11.99
N LYS A 83 -1.62 6.14 -12.31
CA LYS A 83 -1.77 6.76 -13.64
C LYS A 83 -1.23 5.86 -14.76
N ALA A 84 -0.09 5.22 -14.53
CA ALA A 84 0.51 4.29 -15.46
C ALA A 84 -0.38 3.06 -15.72
N LYS A 85 -0.90 2.45 -14.65
CA LYS A 85 -1.87 1.35 -14.73
C LYS A 85 -3.10 1.74 -15.56
N GLN A 86 -3.73 2.88 -15.24
CA GLN A 86 -4.92 3.34 -15.96
C GLN A 86 -4.65 3.58 -17.45
N SER A 87 -3.50 4.18 -17.76
CA SER A 87 -3.10 4.46 -19.15
C SER A 87 -2.90 3.17 -19.94
N TYR A 88 -2.25 2.18 -19.33
CA TYR A 88 -2.08 0.86 -19.92
C TYR A 88 -3.44 0.16 -20.16
N THR A 89 -4.32 0.13 -19.16
CA THR A 89 -5.65 -0.49 -19.31
C THR A 89 -6.46 0.16 -20.43
N LYS A 90 -6.44 1.50 -20.55
CA LYS A 90 -7.09 2.22 -21.65
C LYS A 90 -6.54 1.80 -23.01
N LYS A 91 -5.21 1.71 -23.14
CA LYS A 91 -4.54 1.30 -24.39
C LYS A 91 -4.96 -0.12 -24.79
N VAL A 92 -4.91 -1.08 -23.87
CA VAL A 92 -5.32 -2.48 -24.13
C VAL A 92 -6.77 -2.58 -24.58
N LEU A 93 -7.68 -1.82 -23.96
CA LEU A 93 -9.10 -1.81 -24.35
C LEU A 93 -9.32 -1.24 -25.76
N VAL A 94 -8.54 -0.22 -26.15
CA VAL A 94 -8.59 0.33 -27.51
C VAL A 94 -8.07 -0.69 -28.52
N ASP A 95 -6.93 -1.32 -28.24
CA ASP A 95 -6.33 -2.33 -29.12
C ASP A 95 -7.25 -3.55 -29.29
N GLN A 96 -7.91 -4.00 -28.23
CA GLN A 96 -8.90 -5.07 -28.29
C GLN A 96 -10.11 -4.70 -29.16
N LYS A 97 -10.64 -3.47 -29.01
CA LYS A 97 -11.76 -2.98 -29.84
C LYS A 97 -11.38 -2.89 -31.32
N LEU A 98 -10.17 -2.42 -31.63
CA LEU A 98 -9.67 -2.34 -33.01
C LEU A 98 -9.52 -3.74 -33.62
N ASN A 99 -8.93 -4.68 -32.88
CA ASN A 99 -8.79 -6.07 -33.32
C ASN A 99 -10.14 -6.76 -33.57
N TYR A 100 -11.16 -6.49 -32.74
CA TYR A 100 -12.50 -7.04 -32.95
C TYR A 100 -13.13 -6.49 -34.25
N ARG A 101 -13.01 -5.18 -34.50
CA ARG A 101 -13.50 -4.57 -35.75
C ARG A 101 -12.81 -5.12 -37.00
N MET A 102 -11.51 -5.37 -36.94
CA MET A 102 -10.76 -5.96 -38.05
C MET A 102 -11.14 -7.43 -38.34
N ARG A 103 -11.58 -8.19 -37.32
CA ARG A 103 -12.03 -9.58 -37.48
C ARG A 103 -13.48 -9.72 -37.93
N ALA A 104 -14.28 -8.66 -37.79
CA ALA A 104 -15.68 -8.63 -38.18
C ALA A 104 -15.90 -8.08 -39.61
N MET A 105 -14.84 -7.61 -40.27
CA MET A 105 -14.77 -7.35 -41.72
C MET A 105 -14.18 -8.55 -42.43
#